data_AF-A0A948JR97-F1
#
_entry.id   AF-A0A948JR97-F1
#
_cell.length_a   1.000
_cell.length_b   1.000
_cell.length_c   1.000
_cell.angle_alpha   90.00
_cell.angle_beta   90.00
_cell.angle_gamma   90.00
#
_symmetry.space_group_name_H-M   'P 1'
#
loop_
_entity.id
_entity.type
_entity.pdbx_description
1 polymer ?
#
loop_
_entity_poly.entity_id
_entity_poly.type
_entity_poly.pdbx_seq_one_letter_code
_entity_poly.pdbx_strand_id
1 'polypeptide(L)'
;MTIAPVLEQLKMELARDPYRFDLVIQQLLHSSVTGCVKTQQQALDVLKRLPDPLQFVVMAEQLQTGQLQILFFERYYLLAPVQMGSDAISLVCKQIDHILDFLLQLEPAGFKDLLVIQLMPGIFSFLDQRLSGVAYVQIEHHPHSPELVPARIAHELAHVVFPCKNRVLSEGIALYLEWSLYPAVALLGPPEQVRQQLADYPGTKPKLELLMSAHFDQDVLFKQTTRSTAEQQFIYQAGFLLIATLVATNTVAGIATLVRSLADPAAEVLPTYLSLTSPPKELALSVLSNAIASPELADIELLICQDRLNNTSVAYQRCYAELSKVTAASSETAIKHLLLLARLLLSKMYSDFHQQRMIEEFDTGQVKQYSAQLQQLGWQAESAYLNARLALLYAFYSEDFLQQAQWFEQVVYGYEAGLASPWVGSEAHLDYASFCLHTPVNIEQNRQRAAHLLSSVKLSSRFQAEVQRLLQRCQLLSEATV
;
A
#
# COMPACT_ATOMS: atom_id res chain seq x y z
N MET A 1 16.66 -36.38 -8.72
CA MET A 1 15.38 -37.13 -8.74
C MET A 1 14.87 -37.16 -10.19
N THR A 2 14.40 -38.29 -10.72
CA THR A 2 13.84 -38.32 -12.08
C THR A 2 12.49 -37.60 -12.10
N ILE A 3 12.18 -36.84 -13.16
CA ILE A 3 11.00 -35.95 -13.20
C ILE A 3 9.68 -36.75 -13.34
N ALA A 4 9.72 -37.94 -13.94
CA ALA A 4 8.53 -38.77 -14.18
C ALA A 4 7.81 -39.24 -12.88
N PRO A 5 8.50 -39.75 -11.84
CA PRO A 5 7.88 -40.04 -10.54
C PRO A 5 7.17 -38.85 -9.89
N VAL A 6 7.71 -37.63 -10.04
CA VAL A 6 7.13 -36.42 -9.45
C VAL A 6 5.81 -36.08 -10.14
N LEU A 7 5.73 -36.18 -11.47
CA LEU A 7 4.49 -35.96 -12.21
C LEU A 7 3.39 -36.96 -11.84
N GLU A 8 3.72 -38.23 -11.60
CA GLU A 8 2.75 -39.22 -11.13
C GLU A 8 2.28 -38.95 -9.70
N GLN A 9 3.17 -38.51 -8.80
CA GLN A 9 2.80 -38.08 -7.46
C GLN A 9 1.85 -36.86 -7.51
N LEU A 10 2.20 -35.84 -8.30
CA LEU A 10 1.37 -34.64 -8.47
C LEU A 10 -0.02 -34.98 -9.02
N LYS A 11 -0.11 -35.92 -9.98
CA LYS A 11 -1.41 -36.41 -10.48
C LYS A 11 -2.23 -37.05 -9.37
N MET A 12 -1.63 -37.87 -8.50
CA MET A 12 -2.34 -38.49 -7.39
C MET A 12 -2.82 -37.46 -6.35
N GLU A 13 -2.02 -36.44 -6.06
CA GLU A 13 -2.40 -35.38 -5.11
C GLU A 13 -3.47 -34.45 -5.68
N LEU A 14 -3.32 -34.02 -6.95
CA LEU A 14 -4.32 -33.21 -7.65
C LEU A 14 -5.61 -33.99 -7.93
N ALA A 15 -5.58 -35.33 -7.98
CA ALA A 15 -6.81 -36.12 -8.03
C ALA A 15 -7.64 -36.02 -6.73
N ARG A 16 -7.00 -35.72 -5.60
CA ARG A 16 -7.67 -35.51 -4.30
C ARG A 16 -8.17 -34.08 -4.15
N ASP A 17 -7.39 -33.12 -4.61
CA ASP A 17 -7.77 -31.72 -4.65
C ASP A 17 -7.28 -31.06 -5.96
N PRO A 18 -8.14 -30.99 -6.98
CA PRO A 18 -7.78 -30.49 -8.31
C PRO A 18 -7.43 -29.01 -8.36
N TYR A 19 -7.73 -28.25 -7.30
CA TYR A 19 -7.60 -26.79 -7.27
C TYR A 19 -6.49 -26.31 -6.34
N ARG A 20 -5.66 -27.23 -5.79
CA ARG A 20 -4.45 -26.85 -5.04
C ARG A 20 -3.46 -26.12 -5.93
N PHE A 21 -3.46 -24.80 -5.79
CA PHE A 21 -2.71 -23.89 -6.65
C PHE A 21 -1.21 -24.22 -6.73
N ASP A 22 -0.56 -24.47 -5.59
CA ASP A 22 0.85 -24.83 -5.49
C ASP A 22 1.18 -26.09 -6.32
N LEU A 23 0.34 -27.13 -6.21
CA LEU A 23 0.50 -28.37 -6.94
C LEU A 23 0.20 -28.22 -8.44
N VAL A 24 -0.78 -27.37 -8.81
CA VAL A 24 -1.09 -27.06 -10.21
C VAL A 24 0.09 -26.33 -10.87
N ILE A 25 0.69 -25.36 -10.19
CA ILE A 25 1.90 -24.68 -10.67
C ILE A 25 3.06 -25.67 -10.78
N GLN A 26 3.27 -26.51 -9.78
CA GLN A 26 4.34 -27.51 -9.81
C GLN A 26 4.15 -28.51 -10.97
N GLN A 27 2.91 -28.95 -11.23
CA GLN A 27 2.57 -29.79 -12.39
C GLN A 27 2.84 -29.07 -13.71
N LEU A 28 2.43 -27.81 -13.83
CA LEU A 28 2.71 -26.98 -15.01
C LEU A 28 4.22 -26.94 -15.28
N LEU A 29 5.02 -26.52 -14.29
CA LEU A 29 6.47 -26.36 -14.44
C LEU A 29 7.17 -27.68 -14.79
N HIS A 30 6.89 -28.78 -14.08
CA HIS A 30 7.48 -30.09 -14.41
C HIS A 30 7.05 -30.61 -15.79
N SER A 31 5.79 -30.39 -16.17
CA SER A 31 5.30 -30.78 -17.49
C SER A 31 5.96 -29.97 -18.61
N SER A 32 6.24 -28.68 -18.37
CA SER A 32 7.01 -27.82 -19.28
C SER A 32 8.47 -28.29 -19.41
N VAL A 33 9.15 -28.64 -18.31
CA VAL A 33 10.52 -29.18 -18.34
C VAL A 33 10.61 -30.49 -19.12
N THR A 34 9.58 -31.33 -19.05
CA THR A 34 9.54 -32.65 -19.73
C THR A 34 8.93 -32.60 -21.14
N GLY A 35 8.44 -31.45 -21.59
CA GLY A 35 7.75 -31.31 -22.87
C GLY A 35 6.40 -32.03 -22.95
N CYS A 36 5.75 -32.30 -21.82
CA CYS A 36 4.45 -32.99 -21.78
C CYS A 36 3.28 -32.01 -22.01
N VAL A 37 3.09 -31.60 -23.27
CA VAL A 37 2.10 -30.59 -23.69
C VAL A 37 0.69 -30.86 -23.18
N LYS A 38 0.25 -32.13 -23.17
CA LYS A 38 -1.10 -32.50 -22.69
C LYS A 38 -1.29 -32.17 -21.21
N THR A 39 -0.31 -32.50 -20.37
CA THR A 39 -0.36 -32.22 -18.93
C THR A 39 -0.24 -30.72 -18.66
N GLN A 40 0.59 -30.03 -19.45
CA GLN A 40 0.71 -28.56 -19.39
C GLN A 40 -0.62 -27.86 -19.69
N GLN A 41 -1.34 -28.32 -20.73
CA GLN A 41 -2.65 -27.78 -21.08
C GLN A 41 -3.68 -28.01 -19.97
N GLN A 42 -3.68 -29.20 -19.35
CA GLN A 42 -4.57 -29.50 -18.22
C GLN A 42 -4.34 -28.55 -17.04
N ALA A 43 -3.07 -28.31 -16.67
CA ALA A 43 -2.74 -27.37 -15.61
C ALA A 43 -3.17 -25.93 -15.97
N LEU A 44 -2.95 -25.50 -17.22
CA LEU A 44 -3.38 -24.19 -17.72
C LEU A 44 -4.91 -24.02 -17.66
N ASP A 45 -5.66 -25.04 -18.05
CA ASP A 45 -7.14 -25.02 -18.02
C ASP A 45 -7.68 -24.89 -16.60
N VAL A 46 -6.96 -25.45 -15.60
CA VAL A 46 -7.28 -25.28 -14.17
C VAL A 46 -6.95 -23.86 -13.72
N LEU A 47 -5.75 -23.35 -14.05
CA LEU A 47 -5.35 -21.98 -13.69
C LEU A 47 -6.34 -20.94 -14.24
N LYS A 48 -6.78 -21.08 -15.49
CA LYS A 48 -7.77 -20.16 -16.11
C LYS A 48 -9.12 -20.09 -15.38
N ARG A 49 -9.41 -21.03 -14.47
CA ARG A 49 -10.65 -21.06 -13.67
C ARG A 49 -10.50 -20.47 -12.27
N LEU A 50 -9.27 -20.18 -11.83
CA LEU A 50 -9.04 -19.58 -10.51
C LEU A 50 -9.18 -18.04 -10.58
N PRO A 51 -9.62 -17.38 -9.51
CA PRO A 51 -9.99 -15.95 -9.54
C PRO A 51 -8.83 -14.94 -9.71
N ASP A 52 -7.56 -15.32 -9.54
CA ASP A 52 -6.42 -14.37 -9.55
C ASP A 52 -5.08 -14.79 -10.24
N PRO A 53 -4.96 -15.81 -11.12
CA PRO A 53 -3.64 -16.26 -11.59
C PRO A 53 -3.20 -15.61 -12.92
N LEU A 54 -3.62 -14.38 -13.25
CA LEU A 54 -3.35 -13.77 -14.57
C LEU A 54 -1.86 -13.88 -14.96
N GLN A 55 -0.95 -13.63 -14.02
CA GLN A 55 0.50 -13.74 -14.26
C GLN A 55 0.97 -15.17 -14.55
N PHE A 56 0.43 -16.18 -13.86
CA PHE A 56 0.79 -17.59 -14.09
C PHE A 56 0.16 -18.15 -15.36
N VAL A 57 -1.02 -17.64 -15.75
CA VAL A 57 -1.62 -17.93 -17.05
C VAL A 57 -0.75 -17.37 -18.16
N VAL A 58 -0.32 -16.11 -18.06
CA VAL A 58 0.60 -15.50 -19.03
C VAL A 58 1.92 -16.26 -19.10
N MET A 59 2.51 -16.59 -17.94
CA MET A 59 3.73 -17.40 -17.84
C MET A 59 3.55 -18.77 -18.54
N ALA A 60 2.45 -19.46 -18.28
CA ALA A 60 2.13 -20.74 -18.90
C ALA A 60 2.00 -20.63 -20.42
N GLU A 61 1.33 -19.59 -20.91
CA GLU A 61 1.17 -19.33 -22.34
C GLU A 61 2.51 -18.98 -23.02
N GLN A 62 3.37 -18.22 -22.34
CA GLN A 62 4.73 -17.93 -22.81
C GLN A 62 5.60 -19.20 -22.89
N LEU A 63 5.44 -20.13 -21.95
CA LEU A 63 6.08 -21.44 -22.01
C LEU A 63 5.52 -22.30 -23.15
N GLN A 64 4.20 -22.30 -23.38
CA GLN A 64 3.58 -23.05 -24.47
C GLN A 64 3.97 -22.53 -25.86
N THR A 65 4.10 -21.21 -26.01
CA THR A 65 4.48 -20.56 -27.27
C THR A 65 5.98 -20.55 -27.52
N GLY A 66 6.79 -21.07 -26.58
CA GLY A 66 8.24 -21.13 -26.70
C GLY A 66 8.93 -19.76 -26.58
N GLN A 67 8.27 -18.77 -25.98
CA GLN A 67 8.90 -17.47 -25.67
C GLN A 67 9.81 -17.57 -24.45
N LEU A 68 9.46 -18.43 -23.50
CA LEU A 68 10.26 -18.76 -22.32
C LEU A 68 10.79 -20.18 -22.42
N GLN A 69 12.03 -20.36 -21.97
CA GLN A 69 12.60 -21.65 -21.60
C GLN A 69 12.55 -21.81 -20.08
N ILE A 70 12.36 -23.05 -19.63
CA ILE A 70 12.34 -23.41 -18.22
C ILE A 70 13.54 -24.30 -17.89
N LEU A 71 14.21 -23.96 -16.81
CA LEU A 71 15.31 -24.73 -16.23
C LEU A 71 14.93 -25.12 -14.81
N PHE A 72 15.20 -26.36 -14.46
CA PHE A 72 14.92 -26.90 -13.14
C PHE A 72 16.23 -27.11 -12.38
N PHE A 73 16.31 -26.49 -11.20
CA PHE A 73 17.37 -26.66 -10.23
C PHE A 73 16.79 -27.26 -8.95
N GLU A 74 17.63 -27.82 -8.08
CA GLU A 74 17.16 -28.48 -6.85
C GLU A 74 16.32 -27.57 -5.95
N ARG A 75 16.53 -26.25 -6.03
CA ARG A 75 15.92 -25.25 -5.13
C ARG A 75 14.93 -24.30 -5.81
N TYR A 76 14.97 -24.16 -7.12
CA TYR A 76 14.14 -23.20 -7.84
C TYR A 76 13.92 -23.58 -9.32
N TYR A 77 12.90 -22.98 -9.91
CA TYR A 77 12.68 -22.98 -11.35
C TYR A 77 13.11 -21.64 -11.92
N LEU A 78 13.91 -21.66 -12.99
CA LEU A 78 14.26 -20.46 -13.73
C LEU A 78 13.52 -20.42 -15.04
N LEU A 79 12.79 -19.33 -15.26
CA LEU A 79 12.13 -18.99 -16.51
C LEU A 79 12.95 -17.89 -17.18
N ALA A 80 13.55 -18.18 -18.32
CA ALA A 80 14.36 -17.24 -19.06
C ALA A 80 13.80 -17.06 -20.48
N PRO A 81 13.95 -15.87 -21.10
CA PRO A 81 13.65 -15.71 -22.51
C PRO A 81 14.50 -16.66 -23.37
N VAL A 82 13.91 -17.27 -24.40
CA VAL A 82 14.64 -18.20 -25.28
C VAL A 82 15.80 -17.50 -26.01
N GLN A 83 15.69 -16.20 -26.28
CA GLN A 83 16.78 -15.42 -26.88
C GLN A 83 17.98 -15.17 -25.96
N MET A 84 17.90 -15.50 -24.67
CA MET A 84 19.01 -15.30 -23.74
C MET A 84 20.06 -16.41 -23.92
N GLY A 85 21.32 -16.03 -24.15
CA GLY A 85 22.41 -16.98 -24.35
C GLY A 85 22.70 -17.84 -23.11
N SER A 86 23.16 -19.08 -23.33
CA SER A 86 23.45 -20.06 -22.27
C SER A 86 24.44 -19.55 -21.21
N ASP A 87 25.42 -18.75 -21.62
CA ASP A 87 26.45 -18.23 -20.72
C ASP A 87 25.87 -17.19 -19.75
N ALA A 88 24.97 -16.33 -20.23
CA ALA A 88 24.29 -15.35 -19.41
C ALA A 88 23.37 -16.03 -18.39
N ILE A 89 22.64 -17.07 -18.82
CA ILE A 89 21.80 -17.88 -17.93
C ILE A 89 22.65 -18.56 -16.86
N SER A 90 23.76 -19.19 -17.26
CA SER A 90 24.68 -19.86 -16.33
C SER A 90 25.25 -18.90 -15.28
N LEU A 91 25.60 -17.68 -15.69
CA LEU A 91 26.07 -16.64 -14.77
C LEU A 91 24.98 -16.23 -13.76
N VAL A 92 23.75 -16.00 -14.23
CA VAL A 92 22.61 -15.66 -13.36
C VAL A 92 22.31 -16.80 -12.38
N CYS A 93 22.35 -18.05 -12.83
CA CYS A 93 22.14 -19.20 -11.93
C CYS A 93 23.19 -19.26 -10.81
N LYS A 94 24.48 -19.07 -11.15
CA LYS A 94 25.55 -19.03 -10.14
C LYS A 94 25.34 -17.91 -9.13
N GLN A 95 24.83 -16.76 -9.56
CA GLN A 95 24.50 -15.65 -8.67
C GLN A 95 23.33 -15.99 -7.76
N ILE A 96 22.24 -16.52 -8.30
CA ILE A 96 21.08 -17.00 -7.53
C ILE A 96 21.53 -18.02 -6.48
N ASP A 97 22.28 -19.05 -6.87
CA ASP A 97 22.76 -20.09 -5.96
C ASP A 97 23.63 -19.52 -4.83
N HIS A 98 24.59 -18.66 -5.17
CA HIS A 98 25.46 -18.01 -4.19
C HIS A 98 24.68 -17.15 -3.19
N ILE A 99 23.71 -16.38 -3.67
CA ILE A 99 22.87 -15.52 -2.85
C ILE A 99 21.95 -16.37 -1.97
N LEU A 100 21.30 -17.40 -2.52
CA LEU A 100 20.45 -18.32 -1.75
C LEU A 100 21.26 -19.03 -0.67
N ASP A 101 22.47 -19.51 -0.97
CA ASP A 101 23.35 -20.12 0.02
C ASP A 101 23.63 -19.17 1.20
N PHE A 102 23.91 -17.90 0.89
CA PHE A 102 24.13 -16.88 1.91
C PHE A 102 22.86 -16.59 2.72
N LEU A 103 21.73 -16.33 2.05
CA LEU A 103 20.48 -15.97 2.73
C LEU A 103 19.94 -17.11 3.59
N LEU A 104 20.01 -18.36 3.13
CA LEU A 104 19.56 -19.53 3.89
C LEU A 104 20.46 -19.85 5.09
N GLN A 105 21.74 -19.44 5.09
CA GLN A 105 22.58 -19.52 6.29
C GLN A 105 22.10 -18.56 7.39
N LEU A 106 21.46 -17.46 7.01
CA LEU A 106 20.93 -16.45 7.93
C LEU A 106 19.53 -16.84 8.46
N GLU A 107 18.78 -17.66 7.73
CA GLU A 107 17.46 -18.18 8.11
C GLU A 107 17.48 -19.71 8.32
N PRO A 108 17.77 -20.21 9.53
CA PRO A 108 17.83 -21.64 9.79
C PRO A 108 16.46 -22.35 9.77
N ALA A 109 15.35 -21.60 9.80
CA ALA A 109 13.99 -22.12 9.66
C ALA A 109 13.62 -22.15 8.18
N GLY A 110 14.15 -23.14 7.46
CA GLY A 110 14.20 -23.15 6.00
C GLY A 110 12.90 -22.76 5.28
N PHE A 111 13.05 -21.88 4.31
CA PHE A 111 12.12 -21.57 3.25
C PHE A 111 11.47 -22.84 2.66
N LYS A 112 10.13 -22.88 2.60
CA LYS A 112 9.35 -24.08 2.20
C LYS A 112 8.55 -23.92 0.91
N ASP A 113 8.47 -22.71 0.37
CA ASP A 113 7.66 -22.45 -0.81
C ASP A 113 8.39 -22.90 -2.09
N LEU A 114 7.62 -23.15 -3.13
CA LEU A 114 8.13 -23.38 -4.47
C LEU A 114 8.70 -22.07 -5.04
N LEU A 115 10.03 -21.96 -5.19
CA LEU A 115 10.66 -20.76 -5.76
C LEU A 115 10.65 -20.80 -7.29
N VAL A 116 10.00 -19.82 -7.90
CA VAL A 116 9.94 -19.62 -9.35
C VAL A 116 10.51 -18.25 -9.67
N ILE A 117 11.60 -18.21 -10.41
CA ILE A 117 12.30 -16.98 -10.80
C ILE A 117 12.12 -16.79 -12.29
N GLN A 118 11.56 -15.64 -12.69
CA GLN A 118 11.40 -15.26 -14.09
C GLN A 118 12.29 -14.06 -14.43
N LEU A 119 13.12 -14.22 -15.45
CA LEU A 119 13.90 -13.11 -16.01
C LEU A 119 13.05 -12.34 -17.01
N MET A 120 12.85 -11.05 -16.74
CA MET A 120 12.03 -10.17 -17.56
C MET A 120 12.87 -9.11 -18.28
N PRO A 121 12.54 -8.77 -19.54
CA PRO A 121 13.03 -7.55 -20.16
C PRO A 121 12.21 -6.35 -19.64
N GLY A 122 12.82 -5.47 -18.84
CA GLY A 122 12.22 -4.18 -18.42
C GLY A 122 12.02 -3.99 -16.92
N ILE A 123 11.58 -2.77 -16.53
CA ILE A 123 11.81 -2.10 -15.23
C ILE A 123 10.84 -2.53 -14.13
N PHE A 124 10.59 -3.83 -13.97
CA PHE A 124 9.66 -4.29 -12.94
C PHE A 124 10.20 -5.50 -12.20
N SER A 125 10.14 -5.37 -10.88
CA SER A 125 10.50 -6.37 -9.89
C SER A 125 9.30 -6.52 -8.97
N PHE A 126 8.79 -7.73 -8.84
CA PHE A 126 7.55 -8.01 -8.12
C PHE A 126 7.65 -9.35 -7.41
N LEU A 127 7.32 -9.34 -6.12
CA LEU A 127 7.06 -10.53 -5.33
C LEU A 127 5.55 -10.61 -5.05
N ASP A 128 4.90 -11.69 -5.50
CA ASP A 128 3.51 -11.96 -5.12
C ASP A 128 3.46 -12.80 -3.83
N GLN A 129 3.17 -12.16 -2.70
CA GLN A 129 2.99 -12.84 -1.41
C GLN A 129 1.57 -13.37 -1.17
N ARG A 130 0.63 -13.18 -2.12
CA ARG A 130 -0.78 -13.58 -1.94
C ARG A 130 -1.02 -15.09 -2.10
N LEU A 131 -0.02 -15.84 -2.53
CA LEU A 131 -0.16 -17.23 -2.96
C LEU A 131 0.61 -18.16 -2.03
N SER A 132 -0.13 -18.87 -1.18
CA SER A 132 0.47 -19.85 -0.26
C SER A 132 1.16 -20.97 -1.03
N GLY A 133 2.43 -21.26 -0.68
CA GLY A 133 3.19 -22.39 -1.23
C GLY A 133 3.99 -22.09 -2.49
N VAL A 134 3.91 -20.88 -3.08
CA VAL A 134 4.68 -20.50 -4.27
C VAL A 134 5.24 -19.10 -4.12
N ALA A 135 6.57 -18.98 -4.11
CA ALA A 135 7.26 -17.69 -4.19
C ALA A 135 7.65 -17.41 -5.64
N TYR A 136 6.91 -16.51 -6.30
CA TYR A 136 7.17 -16.11 -7.67
C TYR A 136 7.85 -14.74 -7.72
N VAL A 137 9.05 -14.71 -8.30
CA VAL A 137 9.93 -13.55 -8.37
C VAL A 137 10.17 -13.19 -9.82
N GLN A 138 9.93 -11.93 -10.18
CA GLN A 138 10.36 -11.40 -11.47
C GLN A 138 11.60 -10.55 -11.30
N ILE A 139 12.66 -10.87 -12.03
CA ILE A 139 13.94 -10.16 -11.97
C ILE A 139 14.20 -9.50 -13.32
N GLU A 140 14.38 -8.18 -13.30
CA GLU A 140 14.79 -7.45 -14.49
C GLU A 140 16.22 -7.86 -14.90
N HIS A 141 16.35 -8.30 -16.15
CA HIS A 141 17.65 -8.43 -16.79
C HIS A 141 17.89 -7.24 -17.71
N HIS A 142 18.69 -6.27 -17.26
CA HIS A 142 19.15 -5.17 -18.11
C HIS A 142 20.34 -5.61 -18.97
N PRO A 143 20.19 -5.69 -20.31
CA PRO A 143 21.31 -6.06 -21.18
C PRO A 143 22.45 -5.02 -21.16
N HIS A 144 22.12 -3.77 -20.81
CA HIS A 144 23.03 -2.63 -20.82
C HIS A 144 23.72 -2.37 -19.48
N SER A 145 23.27 -3.03 -18.40
CA SER A 145 23.85 -2.90 -17.06
C SER A 145 23.90 -4.26 -16.35
N PRO A 146 24.59 -5.26 -16.93
CA PRO A 146 24.66 -6.61 -16.36
C PRO A 146 25.30 -6.64 -14.96
N GLU A 147 26.11 -5.65 -14.62
CA GLU A 147 26.74 -5.48 -13.30
C GLU A 147 25.74 -5.23 -12.16
N LEU A 148 24.53 -4.74 -12.45
CA LEU A 148 23.48 -4.47 -11.46
C LEU A 148 22.61 -5.70 -11.15
N VAL A 149 22.65 -6.71 -12.02
CA VAL A 149 21.82 -7.93 -11.90
C VAL A 149 22.03 -8.67 -10.58
N PRO A 150 23.27 -8.87 -10.06
CA PRO A 150 23.47 -9.55 -8.78
C PRO A 150 22.81 -8.84 -7.60
N ALA A 151 22.90 -7.51 -7.54
CA ALA A 151 22.29 -6.71 -6.49
C ALA A 151 20.76 -6.84 -6.51
N ARG A 152 20.15 -6.77 -7.71
CA ARG A 152 18.71 -6.95 -7.87
C ARG A 152 18.25 -8.37 -7.49
N ILE A 153 19.03 -9.40 -7.84
CA ILE A 153 18.76 -10.77 -7.41
C ILE A 153 18.79 -10.84 -5.86
N ALA A 154 19.78 -10.22 -5.22
CA ALA A 154 19.87 -10.19 -3.77
C ALA A 154 18.68 -9.48 -3.11
N HIS A 155 18.26 -8.35 -3.66
CA HIS A 155 17.08 -7.60 -3.20
C HIS A 155 15.82 -8.47 -3.22
N GLU A 156 15.54 -9.10 -4.37
CA GLU A 156 14.29 -9.86 -4.51
C GLU A 156 14.28 -11.16 -3.73
N LEU A 157 15.41 -11.87 -3.71
CA LEU A 157 15.53 -13.09 -2.90
C LEU A 157 15.45 -12.79 -1.41
N ALA A 158 15.84 -11.60 -0.95
CA ALA A 158 15.65 -11.19 0.42
C ALA A 158 14.16 -11.12 0.80
N HIS A 159 13.29 -10.63 -0.08
CA HIS A 159 11.84 -10.61 0.19
C HIS A 159 11.23 -12.03 0.26
N VAL A 160 11.84 -12.99 -0.44
CA VAL A 160 11.42 -14.41 -0.44
C VAL A 160 11.84 -15.12 0.84
N VAL A 161 13.12 -14.96 1.22
CA VAL A 161 13.70 -15.62 2.40
C VAL A 161 13.24 -14.94 3.69
N PHE A 162 12.97 -13.63 3.65
CA PHE A 162 12.53 -12.87 4.83
C PHE A 162 11.15 -12.25 4.62
N PRO A 163 10.08 -13.06 4.51
CA PRO A 163 8.75 -12.55 4.22
C PRO A 163 8.23 -11.71 5.38
N CYS A 164 8.13 -10.40 5.17
CA CYS A 164 7.69 -9.44 6.19
C CYS A 164 6.44 -8.70 5.70
N LYS A 165 5.34 -8.76 6.46
CA LYS A 165 4.08 -8.07 6.11
C LYS A 165 4.11 -6.55 6.31
N ASN A 166 5.12 -6.04 7.01
CA ASN A 166 5.35 -4.61 7.10
C ASN A 166 6.19 -4.15 5.91
N ARG A 167 5.63 -3.24 5.11
CA ARG A 167 6.22 -2.83 3.84
C ARG A 167 7.57 -2.11 4.00
N VAL A 168 7.67 -1.22 5.00
CA VAL A 168 8.90 -0.47 5.28
C VAL A 168 10.03 -1.39 5.73
N LEU A 169 9.73 -2.34 6.62
CA LEU A 169 10.72 -3.30 7.12
C LEU A 169 11.13 -4.29 6.03
N SER A 170 10.21 -4.78 5.20
CA SER A 170 10.54 -5.68 4.09
C SER A 170 11.50 -5.03 3.11
N GLU A 171 11.21 -3.81 2.68
CA GLU A 171 12.11 -3.04 1.81
C GLU A 171 13.43 -2.69 2.49
N GLY A 172 13.40 -2.35 3.77
CA GLY A 172 14.61 -2.16 4.55
C GLY A 172 15.50 -3.40 4.58
N ILE A 173 14.91 -4.59 4.72
CA ILE A 173 15.64 -5.88 4.75
C ILE A 173 16.28 -6.13 3.39
N ALA A 174 15.50 -5.98 2.31
CA ALA A 174 15.98 -6.20 0.96
C ALA A 174 17.11 -5.24 0.58
N LEU A 175 16.95 -3.94 0.83
CA LEU A 175 17.97 -2.93 0.57
C LEU A 175 19.23 -3.14 1.42
N TYR A 176 19.08 -3.55 2.68
CA TYR A 176 20.22 -3.82 3.54
C TYR A 176 21.03 -5.03 3.06
N LEU A 177 20.36 -6.13 2.70
CA LEU A 177 21.01 -7.35 2.22
C LEU A 177 21.60 -7.17 0.82
N GLU A 178 20.93 -6.42 -0.05
CA GLU A 178 21.46 -5.97 -1.34
C GLU A 178 22.80 -5.23 -1.17
N TRP A 179 22.82 -4.21 -0.31
CA TRP A 179 24.04 -3.46 0.00
C TRP A 179 25.11 -4.33 0.67
N SER A 180 24.74 -5.21 1.59
CA SER A 180 25.69 -6.07 2.30
C SER A 180 26.38 -7.07 1.37
N LEU A 181 25.69 -7.58 0.35
CA LEU A 181 26.23 -8.55 -0.60
C LEU A 181 26.95 -7.87 -1.77
N TYR A 182 26.43 -6.74 -2.25
CA TYR A 182 26.91 -6.07 -3.46
C TYR A 182 27.06 -4.56 -3.28
N PRO A 183 27.92 -4.09 -2.34
CA PRO A 183 27.99 -2.68 -1.95
C PRO A 183 28.43 -1.73 -3.08
N ALA A 184 29.12 -2.24 -4.11
CA ALA A 184 29.60 -1.43 -5.23
C ALA A 184 28.50 -1.06 -6.24
N VAL A 185 27.39 -1.81 -6.26
CA VAL A 185 26.33 -1.70 -7.26
C VAL A 185 24.93 -1.62 -6.64
N ALA A 186 24.85 -1.60 -5.31
CA ALA A 186 23.59 -1.45 -4.58
C ALA A 186 22.95 -0.08 -4.83
N LEU A 187 21.62 -0.05 -4.76
CA LEU A 187 20.80 1.15 -4.95
C LEU A 187 21.11 2.22 -3.91
N LEU A 188 21.33 1.81 -2.65
CA LEU A 188 21.71 2.70 -1.57
C LEU A 188 23.18 2.50 -1.20
N GLY A 189 23.83 3.62 -0.87
CA GLY A 189 25.20 3.63 -0.38
C GLY A 189 25.31 3.17 1.09
N PRO A 190 26.50 3.28 1.69
CA PRO A 190 26.73 2.89 3.08
C PRO A 190 25.80 3.62 4.07
N PRO A 191 25.48 3.01 5.24
CA PRO A 191 24.61 3.59 6.27
C PRO A 191 24.93 5.04 6.65
N GLU A 192 26.20 5.42 6.70
CA GLU A 192 26.63 6.79 7.03
C GLU A 192 26.20 7.80 5.95
N GLN A 193 26.30 7.42 4.67
CA GLN A 193 25.86 8.26 3.56
C GLN A 193 24.33 8.41 3.55
N VAL A 194 23.60 7.30 3.74
CA VAL A 194 22.14 7.33 3.79
C VAL A 194 21.64 8.14 4.98
N ARG A 195 22.33 8.04 6.13
CA ARG A 195 22.04 8.88 7.32
C ARG A 195 22.18 10.36 7.00
N GLN A 196 23.23 10.77 6.28
CA GLN A 196 23.40 12.16 5.87
C GLN A 196 22.28 12.60 4.91
N GLN A 197 21.91 11.77 3.94
CA GLN A 197 20.80 12.07 3.01
C GLN A 197 19.47 12.27 3.73
N LEU A 198 19.16 11.43 4.72
CA LEU A 198 17.97 11.62 5.57
C LEU A 198 18.07 12.86 6.45
N ALA A 199 19.27 13.22 6.92
CA ALA A 199 19.48 14.44 7.69
C ALA A 199 19.15 15.68 6.85
N ASP A 200 19.62 15.70 5.60
CA ASP A 200 19.49 16.80 4.64
C ASP A 200 18.14 16.83 3.91
N TYR A 201 17.24 15.88 4.18
CA TYR A 201 15.92 15.85 3.57
C TYR A 201 15.13 17.14 3.92
N PRO A 202 14.69 17.92 2.92
CA PRO A 202 14.08 19.23 3.15
C PRO A 202 12.59 19.18 3.52
N GLY A 203 11.96 18.01 3.45
CA GLY A 203 10.54 17.83 3.76
C GLY A 203 10.26 17.41 5.21
N THR A 204 8.98 17.31 5.56
CA THR A 204 8.55 16.79 6.86
C THR A 204 8.92 15.32 6.99
N LYS A 205 9.66 14.96 8.05
CA LYS A 205 10.06 13.58 8.31
C LYS A 205 8.91 12.82 8.98
N PRO A 206 8.44 11.70 8.42
CA PRO A 206 7.39 10.88 9.04
C PRO A 206 7.87 10.30 10.37
N LYS A 207 6.95 10.24 11.35
CA LYS A 207 7.20 9.59 12.64
C LYS A 207 7.42 8.08 12.46
N LEU A 208 8.19 7.48 13.36
CA LEU A 208 8.46 6.04 13.33
C LEU A 208 7.17 5.21 13.40
N GLU A 209 6.18 5.62 14.20
CA GLU A 209 4.87 4.97 14.31
C GLU A 209 4.15 4.94 12.95
N LEU A 210 4.30 5.98 12.14
CA LEU A 210 3.72 6.04 10.80
C LEU A 210 4.42 5.09 9.84
N LEU A 211 5.75 5.07 9.85
CA LEU A 211 6.54 4.12 9.05
C LEU A 211 6.20 2.67 9.41
N MET A 212 6.07 2.36 10.71
CA MET A 212 5.76 1.01 11.19
C MET A 212 4.30 0.60 11.00
N SER A 213 3.41 1.53 10.60
CA SER A 213 2.01 1.22 10.27
C SER A 213 1.77 0.82 8.82
N ALA A 214 2.77 0.93 7.94
CA ALA A 214 2.63 0.64 6.52
C ALA A 214 2.50 -0.87 6.24
N HIS A 215 1.35 -1.29 5.69
CA HIS A 215 1.06 -2.68 5.34
C HIS A 215 1.14 -2.92 3.82
N PHE A 216 1.58 -4.11 3.40
CA PHE A 216 1.71 -4.48 1.98
C PHE A 216 0.40 -4.34 1.19
N ASP A 217 -0.73 -4.69 1.81
CA ASP A 217 -2.06 -4.66 1.16
C ASP A 217 -2.58 -3.25 0.87
N GLN A 218 -1.96 -2.23 1.45
CA GLN A 218 -2.43 -0.84 1.37
C GLN A 218 -1.71 -0.07 0.26
N ASP A 219 -0.39 -0.23 0.12
CA ASP A 219 0.40 0.59 -0.82
C ASP A 219 1.80 0.00 -1.11
N VAL A 220 1.89 -0.89 -2.09
CA VAL A 220 3.14 -1.61 -2.44
C VAL A 220 4.29 -0.66 -2.84
N LEU A 221 4.00 0.46 -3.52
CA LEU A 221 5.04 1.38 -4.00
C LEU A 221 5.11 2.68 -3.21
N PHE A 222 4.42 2.76 -2.07
CA PHE A 222 4.23 3.98 -1.28
C PHE A 222 3.63 5.15 -2.09
N LYS A 223 2.94 4.89 -3.20
CA LYS A 223 2.42 5.91 -4.12
C LYS A 223 1.15 6.59 -3.60
N GLN A 224 0.35 5.89 -2.81
CA GLN A 224 -0.90 6.40 -2.24
C GLN A 224 -0.66 7.15 -0.92
N THR A 225 0.41 6.77 -0.21
CA THR A 225 0.77 7.29 1.12
C THR A 225 1.74 8.47 1.08
N THR A 226 2.46 8.67 -0.03
CA THR A 226 3.42 9.77 -0.20
C THR A 226 2.97 10.81 -1.21
N ARG A 227 3.54 12.02 -1.10
CA ARG A 227 3.23 13.20 -1.93
C ARG A 227 4.17 13.35 -3.11
N SER A 228 5.34 12.72 -3.06
CA SER A 228 6.40 12.90 -4.03
C SER A 228 7.35 11.70 -4.08
N THR A 229 8.07 11.55 -5.18
CA THR A 229 9.14 10.56 -5.30
C THR A 229 10.25 10.75 -4.26
N ALA A 230 10.53 12.00 -3.85
CA ALA A 230 11.52 12.28 -2.81
C ALA A 230 11.10 11.73 -1.44
N GLU A 231 9.81 11.77 -1.13
CA GLU A 231 9.26 11.18 0.09
C GLU A 231 9.25 9.64 0.03
N GLN A 232 9.01 9.06 -1.16
CA GLN A 232 9.18 7.60 -1.35
C GLN A 232 10.63 7.19 -1.09
N GLN A 233 11.59 7.89 -1.70
CA GLN A 233 13.02 7.67 -1.48
C GLN A 233 13.39 7.79 0.00
N PHE A 234 12.84 8.79 0.70
CA PHE A 234 13.03 8.93 2.15
C PHE A 234 12.56 7.69 2.90
N ILE A 235 11.39 7.13 2.58
CA ILE A 235 10.86 5.92 3.25
C ILE A 235 11.78 4.72 3.02
N TYR A 236 12.25 4.48 1.79
CA TYR A 236 13.20 3.40 1.49
C TYR A 236 14.51 3.56 2.27
N GLN A 237 15.07 4.77 2.29
CA GLN A 237 16.28 5.12 3.04
C GLN A 237 16.09 4.94 4.56
N ALA A 238 14.93 5.32 5.09
CA ALA A 238 14.58 5.12 6.49
C ALA A 238 14.46 3.63 6.85
N GLY A 239 13.77 2.84 6.02
CA GLY A 239 13.68 1.38 6.17
C GLY A 239 15.06 0.72 6.19
N PHE A 240 15.93 1.08 5.25
CA PHE A 240 17.31 0.62 5.19
C PHE A 240 18.08 0.90 6.50
N LEU A 241 18.02 2.12 7.03
CA LEU A 241 18.71 2.47 8.27
C LEU A 241 18.12 1.80 9.51
N LEU A 242 16.81 1.56 9.54
CA LEU A 242 16.18 0.81 10.63
C LEU A 242 16.71 -0.62 10.69
N ILE A 243 16.86 -1.28 9.54
CA ILE A 243 17.45 -2.61 9.49
C ILE A 243 18.95 -2.59 9.76
N ALA A 244 19.69 -1.61 9.24
CA ALA A 244 21.10 -1.43 9.59
C ALA A 244 21.31 -1.27 11.10
N THR A 245 20.41 -0.56 11.78
CA THR A 245 20.44 -0.39 13.25
C THR A 245 20.12 -1.70 13.98
N LEU A 246 19.13 -2.46 13.50
CA LEU A 246 18.83 -3.79 14.02
C LEU A 246 20.05 -4.72 13.92
N VAL A 247 20.70 -4.73 12.76
CA VAL A 247 21.87 -5.58 12.50
C VAL A 247 23.08 -5.14 13.31
N ALA A 248 23.29 -3.83 13.50
CA ALA A 248 24.33 -3.34 14.40
C ALA A 248 24.16 -3.84 15.85
N THR A 249 22.92 -4.12 16.27
CA THR A 249 22.59 -4.58 17.63
C THR A 249 22.60 -6.09 17.76
N ASN A 250 22.00 -6.81 16.80
CA ASN A 250 21.71 -8.24 16.88
C ASN A 250 22.43 -9.07 15.83
N THR A 251 23.38 -8.48 15.10
CA THR A 251 23.94 -9.04 13.87
C THR A 251 22.86 -9.33 12.82
N VAL A 252 23.24 -9.93 11.70
CA VAL A 252 22.32 -10.25 10.60
C VAL A 252 21.24 -11.26 11.05
N ALA A 253 21.53 -12.10 12.04
CA ALA A 253 20.55 -13.02 12.64
C ALA A 253 19.35 -12.31 13.32
N GLY A 254 19.49 -11.03 13.66
CA GLY A 254 18.40 -10.20 14.15
C GLY A 254 17.25 -10.07 13.15
N ILE A 255 17.53 -10.11 11.84
CA ILE A 255 16.51 -10.04 10.78
C ILE A 255 15.58 -11.25 10.85
N ALA A 256 16.13 -12.47 10.89
CA ALA A 256 15.34 -13.71 11.04
C ALA A 256 14.50 -13.71 12.32
N THR A 257 15.00 -13.10 13.40
CA THR A 257 14.27 -13.00 14.67
C THR A 257 13.13 -11.99 14.57
N LEU A 258 13.35 -10.84 13.94
CA LEU A 258 12.31 -9.84 13.67
C LEU A 258 11.18 -10.44 12.83
N VAL A 259 11.52 -11.06 11.69
CA VAL A 259 10.53 -11.64 10.76
C VAL A 259 9.69 -12.71 11.44
N ARG A 260 10.32 -13.65 12.18
CA ARG A 260 9.58 -14.69 12.92
C ARG A 260 8.67 -14.11 13.99
N SER A 261 9.10 -13.05 14.67
CA SER A 261 8.29 -12.39 15.70
C SER A 261 7.07 -11.70 15.08
N LEU A 262 7.22 -11.13 13.88
CA LEU A 262 6.14 -10.49 13.12
C LEU A 262 5.24 -11.47 12.35
N ALA A 263 5.57 -12.76 12.32
CA ALA A 263 4.71 -13.78 11.71
C ALA A 263 3.46 -14.06 12.56
N ASP A 264 3.49 -13.76 13.86
CA ASP A 264 2.33 -13.85 14.75
C ASP A 264 1.31 -12.75 14.40
N PRO A 265 0.05 -13.09 14.05
CA PRO A 265 -1.00 -12.12 13.77
C PRO A 265 -1.29 -11.13 14.92
N ALA A 266 -0.95 -11.47 16.16
CA ALA A 266 -1.14 -10.60 17.32
C ALA A 266 0.05 -9.64 17.57
N ALA A 267 1.17 -9.81 16.86
CA ALA A 267 2.36 -9.00 17.09
C ALA A 267 2.20 -7.57 16.54
N GLU A 268 2.43 -6.58 17.40
CA GLU A 268 2.55 -5.19 16.97
C GLU A 268 3.95 -4.93 16.41
N VAL A 269 4.02 -4.32 15.22
CA VAL A 269 5.28 -4.13 14.48
C VAL A 269 6.29 -3.29 15.27
N LEU A 270 5.86 -2.13 15.76
CA LEU A 270 6.73 -1.17 16.43
C LEU A 270 7.29 -1.72 17.77
N PRO A 271 6.47 -2.23 18.71
CA PRO A 271 6.99 -2.85 19.93
C PRO A 271 7.96 -4.00 19.66
N THR A 272 7.65 -4.84 18.68
CA THR A 272 8.51 -5.97 18.29
C THR A 272 9.87 -5.46 17.82
N TYR A 273 9.90 -4.52 16.89
CA TYR A 273 11.14 -3.90 16.42
C TYR A 273 11.95 -3.24 17.56
N LEU A 274 11.29 -2.48 18.44
CA LEU A 274 11.95 -1.79 19.56
C LEU A 274 12.53 -2.74 20.62
N SER A 275 11.88 -3.89 20.83
CA SER A 275 12.37 -4.92 21.76
C SER A 275 13.69 -5.54 21.29
N LEU A 276 13.85 -5.70 19.98
CA LEU A 276 15.08 -6.23 19.38
C LEU A 276 16.17 -5.16 19.30
N THR A 277 15.82 -3.88 19.17
CA THR A 277 16.79 -2.78 18.98
C THR A 277 17.14 -2.03 20.27
N SER A 278 17.09 -2.68 21.43
CA SER A 278 17.52 -2.08 22.71
C SER A 278 18.87 -2.69 23.16
N PRO A 279 19.93 -1.90 23.44
CA PRO A 279 19.98 -0.44 23.60
C PRO A 279 20.71 0.27 22.44
N PRO A 280 20.10 0.35 21.25
CA PRO A 280 20.21 1.63 20.52
C PRO A 280 18.86 2.20 20.06
N LYS A 281 17.89 2.31 20.97
CA LYS A 281 16.71 3.16 20.80
C LYS A 281 17.11 4.57 20.36
N GLU A 282 18.19 5.13 20.89
CA GLU A 282 18.66 6.49 20.57
C GLU A 282 19.15 6.66 19.13
N LEU A 283 19.64 5.61 18.45
CA LEU A 283 20.10 5.71 17.06
C LEU A 283 18.94 5.60 16.06
N ALA A 284 18.02 4.64 16.27
CA ALA A 284 16.80 4.52 15.48
C ALA A 284 15.87 5.73 15.70
N LEU A 285 15.81 6.23 16.94
CA LEU A 285 15.09 7.45 17.26
C LEU A 285 15.81 8.67 16.69
N SER A 286 17.12 8.90 16.86
CA SER A 286 17.80 10.11 16.35
C SER A 286 17.79 10.25 14.81
N VAL A 287 17.74 9.13 14.07
CA VAL A 287 17.56 9.14 12.60
C VAL A 287 16.20 9.71 12.19
N LEU A 288 15.17 9.56 13.03
CA LEU A 288 13.79 10.00 12.79
C LEU A 288 13.32 11.15 13.71
N SER A 289 14.09 11.48 14.74
CA SER A 289 13.78 12.47 15.78
C SER A 289 14.83 13.57 15.78
N ASN A 290 14.67 14.48 14.83
CA ASN A 290 14.81 15.89 15.18
C ASN A 290 13.40 16.43 15.31
N ALA A 291 13.00 16.66 16.57
CA ALA A 291 11.81 17.34 17.07
C ALA A 291 10.48 17.04 16.36
N ILE A 292 9.47 16.71 17.16
CA ILE A 292 8.08 16.94 16.75
C ILE A 292 7.96 18.44 16.49
N ALA A 293 8.16 18.87 15.24
CA ALA A 293 7.31 19.91 14.72
C ALA A 293 5.91 19.30 14.84
N SER A 294 5.03 19.96 15.61
CA SER A 294 3.60 19.70 15.47
C SER A 294 3.33 19.59 13.97
N PRO A 295 2.68 18.51 13.49
CA PRO A 295 2.47 18.34 12.06
C PRO A 295 1.93 19.66 11.52
N GLU A 296 2.58 20.20 10.48
CA GLU A 296 2.15 21.48 9.94
C GLU A 296 0.67 21.34 9.60
N LEU A 297 -0.13 22.41 9.74
CA LEU A 297 -1.58 22.31 9.53
C LEU A 297 -1.93 21.68 8.16
N ALA A 298 -1.05 21.88 7.16
CA ALA A 298 -1.12 21.27 5.85
C ALA A 298 -0.96 19.72 5.85
N ASP A 299 -0.22 19.16 6.82
CA ASP A 299 -0.02 17.72 6.98
C ASP A 299 -1.22 17.04 7.59
N ILE A 300 -1.78 17.65 8.64
CA ILE A 300 -3.05 17.20 9.24
C ILE A 300 -4.15 17.24 8.17
N GLU A 301 -4.21 18.32 7.39
CA GLU A 301 -5.18 18.47 6.32
C GLU A 301 -5.07 17.35 5.27
N LEU A 302 -3.85 16.96 4.87
CA LEU A 302 -3.70 15.85 3.93
C LEU A 302 -4.20 14.53 4.55
N LEU A 303 -3.84 14.25 5.79
CA LEU A 303 -4.27 13.02 6.48
C LEU A 303 -5.80 12.96 6.61
N ILE A 304 -6.45 14.09 6.91
CA ILE A 304 -7.92 14.20 6.92
C ILE A 304 -8.51 13.87 5.55
N CYS A 305 -7.93 14.40 4.47
CA CYS A 305 -8.40 14.10 3.11
C CYS A 305 -8.29 12.61 2.78
N GLN A 306 -7.18 11.96 3.17
CA GLN A 306 -7.00 10.52 2.98
C GLN A 306 -8.02 9.71 3.80
N ASP A 307 -8.22 10.08 5.07
CA ASP A 307 -9.23 9.47 5.93
C ASP A 307 -10.63 9.59 5.34
N ARG A 308 -10.98 10.75 4.78
CA ARG A 308 -12.27 10.97 4.09
C ARG A 308 -12.44 10.01 2.91
N LEU A 309 -11.41 9.86 2.07
CA LEU A 309 -11.46 9.01 0.89
C LEU A 309 -11.62 7.53 1.24
N ASN A 310 -10.99 7.11 2.33
CA ASN A 310 -10.89 5.70 2.72
C ASN A 310 -11.90 5.29 3.81
N ASN A 311 -12.71 6.22 4.31
CA ASN A 311 -13.57 6.02 5.48
C ASN A 311 -12.79 5.48 6.70
N THR A 312 -11.62 6.06 6.96
CA THR A 312 -10.76 5.71 8.12
C THR A 312 -10.67 6.87 9.11
N SER A 313 -10.14 6.59 10.31
CA SER A 313 -9.97 7.59 11.38
C SER A 313 -8.52 7.68 11.88
N VAL A 314 -7.54 7.40 11.02
CA VAL A 314 -6.13 7.34 11.38
C VAL A 314 -5.63 8.73 11.79
N ALA A 315 -6.04 9.77 11.07
CA ALA A 315 -5.72 11.16 11.39
C ALA A 315 -6.30 11.57 12.74
N TYR A 316 -7.56 11.18 13.03
CA TYR A 316 -8.19 11.47 14.32
C TYR A 316 -7.36 10.89 15.47
N GLN A 317 -7.04 9.59 15.41
CA GLN A 317 -6.28 8.89 16.45
C GLN A 317 -4.90 9.52 16.68
N ARG A 318 -4.29 10.07 15.63
CA ARG A 318 -2.94 10.65 15.67
C ARG A 318 -2.87 12.10 16.10
N CYS A 319 -3.84 12.91 15.67
CA CYS A 319 -3.70 14.37 15.68
C CYS A 319 -4.66 15.06 16.65
N TYR A 320 -5.80 14.45 16.98
CA TYR A 320 -6.88 15.12 17.73
C TYR A 320 -6.41 15.58 19.13
N ALA A 321 -5.75 14.70 19.90
CA ALA A 321 -5.28 15.02 21.24
C ALA A 321 -4.31 16.21 21.26
N GLU A 322 -3.38 16.29 20.31
CA GLU A 322 -2.42 17.41 20.23
C GLU A 322 -3.07 18.70 19.71
N LEU A 323 -3.94 18.62 18.70
CA LEU A 323 -4.65 19.79 18.18
C LEU A 323 -5.61 20.38 19.21
N SER A 324 -6.26 19.54 20.01
CA SER A 324 -7.21 19.98 21.05
C SER A 324 -6.54 20.77 22.19
N LYS A 325 -5.22 20.61 22.38
CA LYS A 325 -4.43 21.37 23.37
C LYS A 325 -4.11 22.79 22.94
N VAL A 326 -4.29 23.13 21.65
CA VAL A 326 -3.99 24.47 21.14
C VAL A 326 -5.10 25.42 21.56
N THR A 327 -4.91 26.05 22.72
CA THR A 327 -5.77 27.15 23.20
C THR A 327 -5.19 28.47 22.73
N ALA A 328 -5.71 29.06 21.65
CA ALA A 328 -5.38 30.44 21.33
C ALA A 328 -6.53 31.17 20.64
N ALA A 329 -6.70 32.43 21.02
CA ALA A 329 -7.72 33.38 20.61
C ALA A 329 -7.72 33.70 19.09
N SER A 330 -8.75 34.44 18.67
CA SER A 330 -9.16 35.01 17.36
C SER A 330 -8.07 35.35 16.31
N SER A 331 -7.16 34.44 16.04
CA SER A 331 -6.16 34.47 14.96
C SER A 331 -6.59 33.52 13.85
N GLU A 332 -6.20 33.81 12.61
CA GLU A 332 -6.51 32.94 11.45
C GLU A 332 -6.01 31.50 11.66
N THR A 333 -4.86 31.35 12.32
CA THR A 333 -4.31 30.05 12.71
C THR A 333 -5.25 29.30 13.66
N ALA A 334 -5.79 29.94 14.69
CA ALA A 334 -6.76 29.32 15.60
C ALA A 334 -8.04 28.88 14.87
N ILE A 335 -8.51 29.68 13.91
CA ILE A 335 -9.68 29.33 13.10
C ILE A 335 -9.42 28.08 12.27
N LYS A 336 -8.24 27.94 11.67
CA LYS A 336 -7.83 26.72 10.96
C LYS A 336 -7.78 25.50 11.87
N HIS A 337 -7.35 25.67 13.13
CA HIS A 337 -7.37 24.56 14.10
C HIS A 337 -8.79 24.08 14.38
N LEU A 338 -9.76 25.00 14.56
CA LEU A 338 -11.17 24.65 14.73
C LEU A 338 -11.72 23.87 13.52
N LEU A 339 -11.38 24.31 12.31
CA LEU A 339 -11.77 23.62 11.08
C LEU A 339 -11.18 22.20 11.02
N LEU A 340 -9.90 22.03 11.33
CA LEU A 340 -9.25 20.71 11.33
C LEU A 340 -9.82 19.79 12.40
N LEU A 341 -10.08 20.29 13.62
CA LEU A 341 -10.70 19.52 14.70
C LEU A 341 -12.08 19.00 14.30
N ALA A 342 -12.92 19.86 13.71
CA ALA A 342 -14.23 19.46 13.21
C ALA A 342 -14.13 18.42 12.10
N ARG A 343 -13.18 18.57 11.18
CA ARG A 343 -12.95 17.61 10.09
C ARG A 343 -12.42 16.26 10.60
N LEU A 344 -11.53 16.24 11.60
CA LEU A 344 -11.04 15.01 12.24
C LEU A 344 -12.18 14.22 12.90
N LEU A 345 -13.05 14.92 13.63
CA LEU A 345 -14.23 14.31 14.24
C LEU A 345 -15.18 13.76 13.18
N LEU A 346 -15.43 14.50 12.10
CA LEU A 346 -16.22 14.00 10.97
C LEU A 346 -15.61 12.73 10.38
N SER A 347 -14.30 12.70 10.10
CA SER A 347 -13.64 11.48 9.60
C SER A 347 -13.81 10.28 10.55
N LYS A 348 -13.66 10.49 11.86
CA LYS A 348 -13.96 9.46 12.87
C LYS A 348 -15.40 8.97 12.77
N MET A 349 -16.37 9.87 12.77
CA MET A 349 -17.79 9.50 12.75
C MET A 349 -18.21 8.76 11.46
N TYR A 350 -17.66 9.13 10.31
CA TYR A 350 -17.89 8.39 9.06
C TYR A 350 -17.22 7.02 9.06
N SER A 351 -16.02 6.90 9.63
CA SER A 351 -15.34 5.61 9.85
C SER A 351 -16.16 4.71 10.78
N ASP A 352 -16.66 5.26 11.90
CA ASP A 352 -17.50 4.54 12.85
C ASP A 352 -18.81 4.07 12.18
N PHE A 353 -19.48 4.96 11.43
CA PHE A 353 -20.68 4.60 10.64
C PHE A 353 -20.41 3.46 9.65
N HIS A 354 -19.34 3.53 8.87
CA HIS A 354 -18.99 2.50 7.89
C HIS A 354 -18.64 1.17 8.56
N GLN A 355 -18.10 1.20 9.78
CA GLN A 355 -17.78 0.03 10.59
C GLN A 355 -18.97 -0.44 11.45
N GLN A 356 -20.17 0.13 11.26
CA GLN A 356 -21.38 -0.16 12.04
C GLN A 356 -21.19 0.04 13.56
N ARG A 357 -20.33 1.00 13.93
CA ARG A 357 -20.12 1.43 15.32
C ARG A 357 -21.04 2.60 15.65
N MET A 358 -21.37 2.71 16.94
CA MET A 358 -22.15 3.83 17.46
C MET A 358 -21.37 5.13 17.32
N ILE A 359 -22.00 6.17 16.76
CA ILE A 359 -21.47 7.53 16.81
C ILE A 359 -21.79 8.12 18.18
N GLU A 360 -20.77 8.64 18.86
CA GLU A 360 -20.93 9.26 20.16
C GLU A 360 -21.60 10.63 20.05
N GLU A 361 -22.63 10.90 20.87
CA GLU A 361 -23.30 12.20 20.92
C GLU A 361 -22.31 13.35 21.19
N PHE A 362 -21.29 13.07 22.00
CA PHE A 362 -20.21 13.99 22.32
C PHE A 362 -19.50 14.51 21.05
N ASP A 363 -19.13 13.62 20.14
CA ASP A 363 -18.46 13.98 18.89
C ASP A 363 -19.35 14.89 18.03
N THR A 364 -20.64 14.56 17.93
CA THR A 364 -21.60 15.39 17.16
C THR A 364 -21.81 16.76 17.80
N GLY A 365 -21.83 16.83 19.14
CA GLY A 365 -21.93 18.08 19.90
C GLY A 365 -20.73 18.98 19.68
N GLN A 366 -19.52 18.41 19.64
CA GLN A 366 -18.29 19.15 19.36
C GLN A 366 -18.24 19.69 17.93
N VAL A 367 -18.62 18.90 16.92
CA VAL A 367 -18.66 19.40 15.53
C VAL A 367 -19.64 20.58 15.41
N LYS A 368 -20.81 20.51 16.03
CA LYS A 368 -21.77 21.64 16.09
C LYS A 368 -21.16 22.86 16.77
N GLN A 369 -20.47 22.67 17.89
CA GLN A 369 -19.81 23.75 18.62
C GLN A 369 -18.72 24.42 17.77
N TYR A 370 -17.83 23.66 17.14
CA TYR A 370 -16.79 24.20 16.28
C TYR A 370 -17.36 24.90 15.05
N SER A 371 -18.40 24.32 14.43
CA SER A 371 -19.09 24.95 13.30
C SER A 371 -19.73 26.29 13.68
N ALA A 372 -20.40 26.37 14.82
CA ALA A 372 -20.98 27.63 15.32
C ALA A 372 -19.89 28.69 15.61
N GLN A 373 -18.74 28.27 16.15
CA GLN A 373 -17.61 29.18 16.36
C GLN A 373 -17.02 29.68 15.04
N LEU A 374 -16.85 28.82 14.03
CA LEU A 374 -16.42 29.22 12.69
C LEU A 374 -17.37 30.25 12.07
N GLN A 375 -18.69 30.02 12.20
CA GLN A 375 -19.70 30.95 11.71
C GLN A 375 -19.59 32.33 12.39
N GLN A 376 -19.43 32.36 13.72
CA GLN A 376 -19.24 33.61 14.48
C GLN A 376 -17.96 34.35 14.09
N LEU A 377 -16.92 33.64 13.64
CA LEU A 377 -15.64 34.18 13.19
C LEU A 377 -15.63 34.55 11.69
N GLY A 378 -16.78 34.50 11.00
CA GLY A 378 -16.93 34.90 9.61
C GLY A 378 -16.67 33.80 8.57
N TRP A 379 -16.42 32.56 9.01
CA TRP A 379 -16.14 31.41 8.15
C TRP A 379 -17.43 30.64 7.82
N GLN A 380 -18.36 31.35 7.16
CA GLN A 380 -19.71 30.85 6.90
C GLN A 380 -19.73 29.66 5.94
N ALA A 381 -18.90 29.68 4.90
CA ALA A 381 -18.85 28.60 3.91
C ALA A 381 -18.32 27.29 4.52
N GLU A 382 -17.28 27.39 5.35
CA GLU A 382 -16.70 26.24 6.05
C GLU A 382 -17.67 25.67 7.10
N SER A 383 -18.32 26.54 7.88
CA SER A 383 -19.37 26.13 8.81
C SER A 383 -20.52 25.41 8.10
N ALA A 384 -20.99 25.96 6.97
CA ALA A 384 -22.08 25.36 6.20
C ALA A 384 -21.69 23.97 5.65
N TYR A 385 -20.47 23.81 5.15
CA TYR A 385 -19.96 22.51 4.70
C TYR A 385 -19.89 21.48 5.83
N LEU A 386 -19.36 21.85 7.00
CA LEU A 386 -19.30 20.94 8.17
C LEU A 386 -20.71 20.52 8.63
N ASN A 387 -21.66 21.47 8.64
CA ASN A 387 -23.05 21.20 8.98
C ASN A 387 -23.73 20.29 7.95
N ALA A 388 -23.46 20.47 6.65
CA ALA A 388 -23.98 19.56 5.62
C ALA A 388 -23.48 18.14 5.81
N ARG A 389 -22.19 17.95 6.10
CA ARG A 389 -21.65 16.60 6.37
C ARG A 389 -22.25 15.96 7.62
N LEU A 390 -22.45 16.74 8.68
CA LEU A 390 -23.12 16.24 9.88
C LEU A 390 -24.60 15.90 9.63
N ALA A 391 -25.31 16.74 8.87
CA ALA A 391 -26.68 16.48 8.44
C ALA A 391 -26.80 15.21 7.58
N LEU A 392 -25.82 14.96 6.70
CA LEU A 392 -25.79 13.75 5.89
C LEU A 392 -25.65 12.49 6.75
N LEU A 393 -24.81 12.53 7.80
CA LEU A 393 -24.78 11.44 8.79
C LEU A 393 -26.14 11.25 9.45
N TYR A 394 -26.78 12.32 9.94
CA TYR A 394 -28.11 12.20 10.55
C TYR A 394 -29.17 11.65 9.58
N ALA A 395 -29.10 12.01 8.29
CA ALA A 395 -29.98 11.46 7.27
C ALA A 395 -29.82 9.94 7.14
N PHE A 396 -28.60 9.40 7.27
CA PHE A 396 -28.34 7.96 7.22
C PHE A 396 -28.80 7.20 8.47
N TYR A 397 -28.86 7.86 9.63
CA TYR A 397 -29.37 7.26 10.88
C TYR A 397 -30.88 7.43 11.07
N SER A 398 -31.51 8.33 10.35
CA SER A 398 -32.95 8.60 10.48
C SER A 398 -33.76 7.48 9.86
N GLU A 399 -34.56 6.79 10.67
CA GLU A 399 -35.59 5.85 10.18
C GLU A 399 -36.88 6.58 9.73
N ASP A 400 -37.06 7.84 10.15
CA ASP A 400 -38.18 8.69 9.74
C ASP A 400 -37.87 9.36 8.38
N PHE A 401 -38.73 9.09 7.39
CA PHE A 401 -38.63 9.63 6.04
C PHE A 401 -38.75 11.15 5.96
N LEU A 402 -39.65 11.76 6.74
CA LEU A 402 -39.84 13.22 6.75
C LEU A 402 -38.62 13.91 7.37
N GLN A 403 -38.09 13.33 8.44
CA GLN A 403 -36.88 13.81 9.08
C GLN A 403 -35.66 13.65 8.17
N GLN A 404 -35.55 12.51 7.47
CA GLN A 404 -34.51 12.27 6.48
C GLN A 404 -34.56 13.29 5.32
N ALA A 405 -35.75 13.62 4.81
CA ALA A 405 -35.93 14.63 3.78
C ALA A 405 -35.47 16.02 4.24
N GLN A 406 -35.81 16.43 5.48
CA GLN A 406 -35.34 17.68 6.07
C GLN A 406 -33.82 17.74 6.20
N TRP A 407 -33.18 16.61 6.54
CA TRP A 407 -31.73 16.54 6.57
C TRP A 407 -31.12 16.66 5.18
N PHE A 408 -31.67 16.01 4.15
CA PHE A 408 -31.18 16.14 2.78
C PHE A 408 -31.31 17.57 2.23
N GLU A 409 -32.36 18.31 2.59
CA GLU A 409 -32.44 19.74 2.24
C GLU A 409 -31.30 20.54 2.86
N GLN A 410 -30.95 20.27 4.12
CA GLN A 410 -29.81 20.91 4.80
C GLN A 410 -28.47 20.52 4.18
N VAL A 411 -28.32 19.27 3.72
CA VAL A 411 -27.13 18.78 3.00
C VAL A 411 -26.93 19.60 1.72
N VAL A 412 -27.97 19.74 0.91
CA VAL A 412 -27.93 20.50 -0.35
C VAL A 412 -27.54 21.96 -0.08
N TYR A 413 -28.25 22.61 0.82
CA TYR A 413 -27.99 24.01 1.16
C TYR A 413 -26.55 24.22 1.68
N GLY A 414 -26.10 23.38 2.61
CA GLY A 414 -24.78 23.53 3.21
C GLY A 414 -23.64 23.21 2.24
N TYR A 415 -23.82 22.25 1.33
CA TYR A 415 -22.84 22.00 0.27
C TYR A 415 -22.77 23.16 -0.73
N GLU A 416 -23.90 23.71 -1.18
CA GLU A 416 -23.93 24.87 -2.08
C GLU A 416 -23.24 26.09 -1.47
N ALA A 417 -23.51 26.38 -0.20
CA ALA A 417 -22.82 27.44 0.54
C ALA A 417 -21.31 27.15 0.70
N GLY A 418 -20.93 25.88 0.85
CA GLY A 418 -19.54 25.45 0.98
C GLY A 418 -18.68 25.60 -0.30
N LEU A 419 -19.30 25.63 -1.49
CA LEU A 419 -18.57 25.70 -2.77
C LEU A 419 -17.67 26.95 -2.88
N ALA A 420 -18.07 28.05 -2.25
CA ALA A 420 -17.33 29.31 -2.25
C ALA A 420 -16.10 29.31 -1.32
N SER A 421 -15.93 28.28 -0.47
CA SER A 421 -14.83 28.24 0.47
C SER A 421 -13.48 28.08 -0.22
N PRO A 422 -12.47 28.90 0.14
CA PRO A 422 -11.10 28.68 -0.31
C PRO A 422 -10.42 27.46 0.34
N TRP A 423 -10.96 26.95 1.46
CA TRP A 423 -10.37 25.88 2.26
C TRP A 423 -11.01 24.53 2.00
N VAL A 424 -12.34 24.46 1.95
CA VAL A 424 -13.09 23.21 1.76
C VAL A 424 -13.83 23.16 0.42
N GLY A 425 -13.71 24.18 -0.44
CA GLY A 425 -14.47 24.27 -1.68
C GLY A 425 -14.32 23.04 -2.56
N SER A 426 -13.10 22.57 -2.82
CA SER A 426 -12.89 21.34 -3.60
C SER A 426 -13.53 20.10 -2.95
N GLU A 427 -13.54 20.01 -1.62
CA GLU A 427 -14.21 18.91 -0.92
C GLU A 427 -15.73 19.01 -1.05
N ALA A 428 -16.28 20.21 -0.88
CA ALA A 428 -17.70 20.47 -1.03
C ALA A 428 -18.18 20.12 -2.45
N HIS A 429 -17.40 20.43 -3.49
CA HIS A 429 -17.71 20.02 -4.87
C HIS A 429 -17.73 18.50 -5.03
N LEU A 430 -16.74 17.79 -4.46
CA LEU A 430 -16.63 16.33 -4.54
C LEU A 430 -17.75 15.63 -3.77
N ASP A 431 -17.96 16.03 -2.53
CA ASP A 431 -18.97 15.44 -1.65
C ASP A 431 -20.38 15.71 -2.19
N TYR A 432 -20.63 16.91 -2.73
CA TYR A 432 -21.92 17.22 -3.35
C TYR A 432 -22.13 16.46 -4.66
N ALA A 433 -21.11 16.33 -5.50
CA ALA A 433 -21.18 15.50 -6.70
C ALA A 433 -21.48 14.03 -6.32
N SER A 434 -20.78 13.50 -5.31
CA SER A 434 -21.02 12.16 -4.79
C SER A 434 -22.46 12.02 -4.28
N PHE A 435 -22.94 12.96 -3.46
CA PHE A 435 -24.31 12.98 -2.97
C PHE A 435 -25.34 12.93 -4.12
N CYS A 436 -25.19 13.80 -5.13
CA CYS A 436 -26.07 13.82 -6.31
C CYS A 436 -26.13 12.45 -7.01
N LEU A 437 -24.99 11.76 -7.16
CA LEU A 437 -24.90 10.44 -7.81
C LEU A 437 -25.44 9.28 -6.96
N HIS A 438 -25.74 9.52 -5.69
CA HIS A 438 -26.34 8.53 -4.79
C HIS A 438 -27.80 8.82 -4.46
N THR A 439 -28.28 10.04 -4.71
CA THR A 439 -29.71 10.37 -4.61
C THR A 439 -30.48 9.93 -5.87
N PRO A 440 -31.51 9.09 -5.76
CA PRO A 440 -32.23 8.52 -6.90
C PRO A 440 -33.20 9.49 -7.61
N VAL A 441 -33.30 10.73 -7.15
CA VAL A 441 -34.27 11.73 -7.66
C VAL A 441 -33.72 12.38 -8.93
N ASN A 442 -34.36 12.16 -10.08
CA ASN A 442 -33.99 12.75 -11.37
C ASN A 442 -32.53 12.48 -11.78
N ILE A 443 -32.23 11.20 -12.02
CA ILE A 443 -30.89 10.66 -12.31
C ILE A 443 -30.11 11.50 -13.34
N GLU A 444 -30.76 11.90 -14.44
CA GLU A 444 -30.09 12.67 -15.50
C GLU A 444 -29.71 14.09 -15.05
N GLN A 445 -30.62 14.78 -14.33
CA GLN A 445 -30.32 16.10 -13.78
C GLN A 445 -29.19 16.04 -12.73
N ASN A 446 -29.23 15.02 -11.86
CA ASN A 446 -28.18 14.81 -10.85
C ASN A 446 -26.83 14.47 -11.47
N ARG A 447 -26.82 13.66 -12.54
CA ARG A 447 -25.62 13.33 -13.31
C ARG A 447 -25.00 14.59 -13.95
N GLN A 448 -25.82 15.42 -14.59
CA GLN A 448 -25.36 16.68 -15.20
C GLN A 448 -24.82 17.64 -14.14
N ARG A 449 -25.51 17.76 -13.00
CA ARG A 449 -25.04 18.56 -11.85
C ARG A 449 -23.73 18.04 -11.30
N ALA A 450 -23.60 16.73 -11.08
CA ALA A 450 -22.36 16.12 -10.61
C ALA A 450 -21.20 16.38 -11.58
N ALA A 451 -21.41 16.22 -12.89
CA ALA A 451 -20.38 16.53 -13.89
C ALA A 451 -19.95 18.01 -13.87
N HIS A 452 -20.89 18.94 -13.67
CA HIS A 452 -20.59 20.37 -13.53
C HIS A 452 -19.82 20.69 -12.25
N LEU A 453 -20.18 20.07 -11.13
CA LEU A 453 -19.45 20.22 -9.87
C LEU A 453 -18.02 19.70 -9.98
N LEU A 454 -17.82 18.53 -10.61
CA LEU A 454 -16.51 17.91 -10.80
C LEU A 454 -15.56 18.75 -11.68
N SER A 455 -16.08 19.47 -12.69
CA SER A 455 -15.26 20.33 -13.53
C SER A 455 -14.74 21.59 -12.81
N SER A 456 -15.34 21.93 -11.68
CA SER A 456 -14.99 23.10 -10.85
C SER A 456 -14.02 22.76 -9.71
N VAL A 457 -13.69 21.47 -9.53
CA VAL A 457 -12.71 21.02 -8.53
C VAL A 457 -11.31 21.50 -8.92
N LYS A 458 -10.62 22.21 -8.02
CA LYS A 458 -9.20 22.53 -8.22
C LYS A 458 -8.38 21.23 -8.18
N LEU A 459 -7.94 20.79 -9.35
CA LEU A 459 -7.20 19.53 -9.50
C LEU A 459 -5.84 19.62 -8.81
N SER A 460 -5.70 18.82 -7.77
CA SER A 460 -4.41 18.44 -7.17
C SER A 460 -4.27 16.93 -7.29
N SER A 461 -3.04 16.42 -7.16
CA SER A 461 -2.78 14.97 -7.11
C SER A 461 -3.67 14.26 -6.07
N ARG A 462 -4.09 14.98 -5.01
CA ARG A 462 -4.95 14.50 -3.92
C ARG A 462 -6.38 14.17 -4.35
N PHE A 463 -6.94 14.89 -5.32
CA PHE A 463 -8.35 14.74 -5.73
C PHE A 463 -8.52 14.10 -7.10
N GLN A 464 -7.44 13.96 -7.87
CA GLN A 464 -7.49 13.46 -9.25
C GLN A 464 -8.14 12.07 -9.36
N ALA A 465 -7.75 11.13 -8.49
CA ALA A 465 -8.30 9.78 -8.49
C ALA A 465 -9.81 9.77 -8.16
N GLU A 466 -10.23 10.59 -7.19
CA GLU A 466 -11.64 10.68 -6.81
C GLU A 466 -12.49 11.33 -7.91
N VAL A 467 -11.99 12.42 -8.54
CA VAL A 467 -12.65 13.05 -9.68
C VAL A 467 -12.82 12.04 -10.82
N GLN A 468 -11.77 11.28 -11.15
CA GLN A 468 -11.83 10.26 -12.19
C GLN A 468 -12.85 9.17 -11.87
N ARG A 469 -12.87 8.67 -10.62
CA ARG A 469 -13.85 7.67 -10.16
C ARG A 469 -15.29 8.17 -10.30
N LEU A 470 -15.57 9.41 -9.89
CA LEU A 470 -16.91 9.99 -9.96
C LEU A 470 -17.32 10.30 -11.42
N LEU A 471 -16.39 10.75 -12.26
CA LEU A 471 -16.64 10.93 -13.70
C LEU A 471 -16.95 9.61 -14.40
N GLN A 472 -16.21 8.54 -14.08
CA GLN A 472 -16.50 7.20 -14.59
C GLN A 472 -17.90 6.74 -14.17
N ARG A 473 -18.30 7.01 -12.92
CA ARG A 473 -19.67 6.73 -12.47
C ARG A 473 -20.73 7.54 -13.22
N CYS A 474 -20.48 8.80 -13.53
CA CYS A 474 -21.35 9.59 -14.40
C CYS A 474 -21.51 8.94 -15.79
N GLN A 475 -20.45 8.36 -16.35
CA GLN A 475 -20.49 7.66 -17.65
C GLN A 475 -21.33 6.39 -17.57
N LEU A 476 -21.08 5.53 -16.56
CA LEU A 476 -21.83 4.29 -16.36
C LEU A 476 -23.33 4.54 -16.18
N LEU A 477 -23.71 5.58 -15.44
CA LEU A 477 -25.12 5.95 -15.27
C LEU A 477 -25.77 6.44 -16.59
N SER A 478 -25.00 7.05 -17.49
CA SER A 478 -25.52 7.44 -18.81
C SER A 478 -25.77 6.25 -19.72
N GLU A 479 -24.93 5.21 -19.63
CA GLU A 479 -25.07 3.97 -20.40
C GLU A 479 -26.24 3.11 -19.91
N ALA A 480 -26.58 3.18 -18.61
CA ALA A 480 -27.70 2.45 -18.01
C ALA A 480 -29.08 3.08 -18.26
N THR A 481 -29.13 4.34 -18.71
CA THR A 481 -30.37 5.07 -19.03
C THR A 481 -30.75 5.03 -20.52
N VAL A 482 -29.93 4.37 -21.36
CA VAL A 482 -30.22 4.03 -22.77
C VAL A 482 -30.71 2.60 -22.84
#